data_AF-A0A3M1YQZ4-F1
#
_entry.id   AF-A0A3M1YQZ4-F1
#
_cell.length_a   1.000
_cell.length_b   1.000
_cell.length_c   1.000
_cell.angle_alpha   90.00
_cell.angle_beta   90.00
_cell.angle_gamma   90.00
#
_symmetry.space_group_name_H-M   'P 1'
#
loop_
_entity.id
_entity.type
_entity.pdbx_description
1 polymer ?
#
loop_
_entity_poly.entity_id
_entity_poly.type
_entity_poly.pdbx_seq_one_letter_code
_entity_poly.pdbx_strand_id
1 'polypeptide(L)' 'MRLKTILFFLLLWIGYSNAQVLTWEPRFVTDQDSITIIYDATQGNGALANVFPVYFHTGVITNLSTA' A
#
# COMPACT_ATOMS: atom_id res chain seq x y z
N MET A 1 -11.24 11.93 -33.76
CA MET A 1 -11.87 12.49 -32.54
C MET A 1 -12.15 11.46 -31.44
N ARG A 2 -12.30 10.16 -31.73
CA ARG A 2 -12.61 9.13 -30.71
C ARG A 2 -11.47 8.79 -29.75
N LEU A 3 -10.21 8.75 -30.21
CA LEU A 3 -9.06 8.37 -29.37
C LEU A 3 -8.75 9.42 -28.28
N LYS A 4 -8.76 10.72 -28.62
CA LYS A 4 -8.49 11.79 -27.64
C LYS A 4 -9.52 11.82 -26.51
N THR A 5 -10.79 11.56 -26.83
CA THR A 5 -11.86 11.45 -25.84
C THR A 5 -11.64 10.25 -24.90
N ILE A 6 -11.25 9.08 -25.44
CA ILE A 6 -10.92 7.90 -24.61
C ILE A 6 -9.74 8.20 -23.67
N LEU A 7 -8.67 8.80 -24.18
CA LEU A 7 -7.50 9.17 -23.37
C LEU A 7 -7.87 10.16 -22.25
N PHE A 8 -8.75 11.13 -22.51
CA PHE A 8 -9.21 12.07 -21.51
C PHE A 8 -9.92 11.38 -20.34
N PHE A 9 -10.84 10.45 -20.63
CA PHE A 9 -11.52 9.68 -19.59
C PHE A 9 -10.58 8.70 -18.86
N LEU A 10 -9.58 8.14 -19.56
CA LEU A 10 -8.58 7.28 -18.94
C LEU A 10 -7.71 8.06 -17.92
N LEU A 11 -7.35 9.31 -18.25
CA LEU A 11 -6.56 10.17 -17.37
C LEU A 11 -7.33 10.54 -16.09
N LEU A 12 -8.65 10.77 -16.20
CA LEU A 12 -9.50 11.06 -15.06
C LEU A 12 -9.64 9.87 -14.09
N TRP A 13 -9.46 8.64 -14.56
CA TRP A 13 -9.60 7.42 -13.75
C TRP A 13 -8.41 7.15 -12.83
N ILE A 14 -7.21 7.59 -13.20
CA ILE A 14 -5.96 7.30 -12.47
C ILE A 14 -6.01 7.84 -11.03
N GLY A 15 -6.73 8.94 -10.79
CA GLY A 15 -6.88 9.52 -9.45
C GLY A 15 -7.76 8.72 -8.48
N TYR A 16 -8.53 7.75 -8.99
CA TYR A 16 -9.46 6.95 -8.18
C TYR A 16 -8.97 5.51 -7.92
N SER A 17 -7.87 5.09 -8.56
CA SER A 17 -7.31 3.77 -8.32
C SER A 17 -6.45 3.75 -7.05
N ASN A 18 -6.87 2.97 -6.05
CA ASN A 18 -6.05 2.66 -4.87
C ASN A 18 -5.50 1.24 -5.03
N ALA A 19 -4.19 1.10 -5.17
CA ALA A 19 -3.50 -0.19 -5.26
C ALA A 19 -2.81 -0.60 -3.95
N GLN A 20 -2.74 0.33 -2.99
CA GLN A 20 -2.11 0.09 -1.70
C GLN A 20 -3.00 -0.83 -0.84
N VAL A 21 -2.46 -1.99 -0.44
CA VAL A 21 -3.17 -2.99 0.39
C VAL A 21 -2.83 -2.91 1.88
N LEU A 22 -1.81 -2.12 2.24
CA LEU A 22 -1.42 -1.86 3.63
C LEU A 22 -1.66 -0.39 3.99
N THR A 23 -2.21 -0.14 5.17
CA THR A 23 -2.24 1.19 5.77
C THR A 23 -1.50 1.17 7.11
N TRP A 24 -1.14 2.34 7.62
CA TRP A 24 -0.43 2.44 8.90
C TRP A 24 -0.76 3.72 9.64
N GLU A 25 -0.52 3.70 10.95
CA GLU A 25 -0.69 4.84 11.85
C GLU A 25 0.47 4.90 12.88
N PRO A 26 1.04 6.09 13.17
CA PRO A 26 0.74 7.40 12.61
C PRO A 26 1.21 7.56 11.15
N ARG A 27 0.57 8.46 10.39
CA ARG A 27 0.92 8.69 8.96
C ARG A 27 2.36 9.16 8.78
N PHE A 28 2.83 10.03 9.68
CA PHE A 28 4.19 10.54 9.71
C PHE A 28 4.87 10.01 10.96
N VAL A 29 5.73 9.03 10.75
CA VAL A 29 6.42 8.31 11.83
C VAL A 29 7.78 8.96 12.11
N THR A 30 8.17 8.95 13.36
CA THR A 30 9.51 9.24 13.86
C THR A 30 10.16 7.94 14.36
N ASP A 31 11.44 8.01 14.66
CA ASP A 31 12.21 6.89 15.23
C ASP A 31 11.78 6.52 16.66
N GLN A 32 10.98 7.36 17.32
CA GLN A 32 10.45 7.12 18.66
C GLN A 32 9.00 6.61 18.65
N ASP A 33 8.35 6.53 17.48
CA ASP A 33 6.95 6.15 17.39
C ASP A 33 6.75 4.63 17.36
N SER A 34 5.64 4.19 17.96
CA SER A 34 5.09 2.87 17.70
C SER A 34 4.17 2.94 16.48
N ILE A 35 4.34 2.01 15.55
CA ILE A 35 3.60 1.97 14.29
C ILE A 35 2.64 0.79 14.30
N THR A 36 1.37 1.05 14.00
CA THR A 36 0.41 -0.02 13.68
C THR A 36 0.33 -0.18 12.18
N ILE A 37 0.57 -1.40 11.68
CA ILE A 37 0.41 -1.76 10.27
C ILE A 37 -0.87 -2.58 10.13
N ILE A 38 -1.76 -2.14 9.25
CA ILE A 38 -3.04 -2.78 8.98
C ILE A 38 -2.95 -3.36 7.56
N TYR A 39 -3.14 -4.68 7.46
CA TYR A 39 -3.22 -5.40 6.20
C TYR A 39 -4.57 -6.08 6.08
N ASP A 40 -5.35 -5.71 5.06
CA ASP A 40 -6.60 -6.39 4.71
C ASP A 40 -6.29 -7.58 3.79
N ALA A 41 -6.33 -8.79 4.35
CA ALA A 41 -6.04 -10.04 3.65
C ALA A 41 -7.02 -10.36 2.51
N THR A 42 -8.13 -9.64 2.39
CA THR A 42 -9.07 -9.76 1.27
C THR A 42 -8.64 -8.97 0.02
N GLN A 43 -7.69 -8.05 0.16
CA GLN A 43 -7.16 -7.23 -0.95
C GLN A 43 -6.01 -7.92 -1.71
N GLY A 44 -5.54 -7.29 -2.79
CA GLY A 44 -4.44 -7.81 -3.60
C GLY A 44 -4.85 -9.05 -4.40
N ASN A 45 -4.12 -10.17 -4.24
CA ASN A 45 -4.50 -11.46 -4.81
C ASN A 45 -5.46 -12.26 -3.92
N GLY A 46 -5.78 -11.77 -2.72
CA GLY A 46 -6.70 -12.41 -1.76
C GLY A 46 -6.24 -13.76 -1.20
N ALA A 47 -5.00 -14.18 -1.47
CA ALA A 47 -4.53 -15.54 -1.15
C ALA A 47 -4.36 -15.80 0.36
N LEU A 48 -4.33 -14.72 1.16
CA LEU A 48 -4.18 -14.80 2.61
C LEU A 48 -5.54 -14.71 3.34
N ALA A 49 -6.65 -14.58 2.63
CA ALA A 49 -7.98 -14.60 3.25
C ALA A 49 -8.21 -15.92 4.00
N ASN A 50 -8.59 -15.85 5.28
CA ASN A 50 -8.79 -16.99 6.19
C ASN A 50 -7.51 -17.80 6.52
N VAL A 51 -6.32 -17.28 6.23
CA VAL A 51 -5.05 -17.90 6.65
C VAL A 51 -4.70 -17.44 8.06
N PHE A 52 -4.36 -18.40 8.94
CA PHE A 52 -3.82 -18.11 10.27
C PHE A 52 -2.86 -19.22 10.73
N PRO A 53 -1.70 -18.88 11.31
CA PRO A 53 -1.15 -17.53 11.48
C PRO A 53 -0.63 -16.93 10.17
N VAL A 54 -0.61 -15.60 10.09
CA VAL A 54 0.08 -14.85 9.02
C VAL A 54 1.40 -14.33 9.58
N TYR A 55 2.49 -14.57 8.86
CA TYR A 55 3.81 -14.05 9.19
C TYR A 55 4.17 -12.91 8.24
N PHE A 56 4.72 -11.84 8.79
CA PHE A 56 5.13 -10.66 8.05
C PHE A 56 6.63 -10.44 8.23
N HIS A 57 7.33 -10.20 7.13
CA HIS A 57 8.74 -9.85 7.14
C HIS A 57 8.88 -8.33 6.92
N THR A 58 9.48 -7.64 7.89
CA THR A 58 9.76 -6.20 7.80
C THR A 58 11.25 -5.91 7.83
N GLY A 59 11.62 -4.78 7.24
CA GLY A 59 12.92 -4.14 7.41
C GLY A 59 12.74 -2.66 7.72
N VAL A 60 13.66 -2.09 8.49
CA VAL A 60 13.72 -0.65 8.77
C VAL A 60 15.00 -0.10 8.15
N ILE A 61 14.87 0.93 7.30
CA ILE A 61 15.99 1.70 6.78
C ILE A 61 16.21 2.89 7.72
N THR A 62 17.43 3.09 8.18
CA THR A 62 17.82 4.21 9.05
C THR A 62 18.97 4.98 8.42
N ASN A 63 19.38 6.08 9.06
CA ASN A 63 20.59 6.81 8.66
C ASN A 63 21.89 6.01 8.85
N LEU A 64 21.85 4.86 9.54
CA LEU A 64 22.99 3.95 9.70
C LEU A 64 23.01 2.82 8.66
N SER A 65 21.97 2.69 7.83
CA SER A 65 21.91 1.67 6.78
C SER A 65 22.85 2.04 5.63
N THR A 66 23.75 1.12 5.26
CA THR A 66 24.61 1.25 4.07
C THR A 66 23.97 0.55 2.88
N ALA A 67 24.25 1.05 1.67
CA ALA A 67 23.84 0.42 0.41
C ALA A 67 24.62 -0.87 0.12
#